data_AF-A0A081PLU8-F1
#
_entry.id   AF-A0A081PLU8-F1
#
_cell.length_a   1.000
_cell.length_b   1.000
_cell.length_c   1.000
_cell.angle_alpha   90.00
_cell.angle_beta   90.00
_cell.angle_gamma   90.00
#
_symmetry.space_group_name_H-M   'P 1'
#
loop_
_entity.id
_entity.type
_entity.pdbx_description
1 polymer ?
#
loop_
_entity_poly.entity_id
_entity_poly.type
_entity_poly.pdbx_seq_one_letter_code
_entity_poly.pdbx_strand_id
1 'polypeptide(L)'
;IIFSNLKGKFLNSVPLPDNLRMQVKESGPRRNGVLEGLSYANNFKELYASMEEPLYQDGPQSAFAPNGALVRIFRFDLEGKRPTGEFAYELDPIAHKPKTENADYNNGIPDILWIGEQKFLVTERSYTSDHRGTTIKIFLADFSTAEDIKDIPSLIKYPQVKKVSKKLLLNLDDLGMYIDNVEGATLGPVLNNGNRSLILIADNNFSKKQQAQVILFEIIP
;
A
#
# COMPACT_ATOMS: atom_id res chain seq x y z
N ILE A 1 -7.56 -14.62 -1.64
CA ILE A 1 -6.23 -14.63 -2.30
C ILE A 1 -6.02 -15.96 -2.99
N ILE A 2 -5.65 -15.94 -4.27
CA ILE A 2 -5.42 -17.14 -5.09
C ILE A 2 -3.92 -17.35 -5.26
N PHE A 3 -3.47 -18.59 -5.16
CA PHE A 3 -2.09 -19.00 -5.41
C PHE A 3 -2.07 -19.80 -6.71
N SER A 4 -1.15 -19.46 -7.60
CA SER A 4 -0.93 -20.16 -8.86
C SER A 4 0.56 -20.48 -9.04
N ASN A 5 0.86 -21.47 -9.86
CA ASN A 5 2.25 -21.74 -10.27
C ASN A 5 2.67 -20.80 -11.41
N LEU A 6 3.93 -20.88 -11.83
CA LEU A 6 4.50 -20.05 -12.91
C LEU A 6 3.83 -20.27 -14.29
N LYS A 7 3.00 -21.30 -14.45
CA LYS A 7 2.20 -21.54 -15.66
C LYS A 7 0.76 -21.03 -15.53
N GLY A 8 0.44 -20.30 -14.46
CA GLY A 8 -0.90 -19.81 -14.16
C GLY A 8 -1.88 -20.90 -13.68
N LYS A 9 -1.40 -22.11 -13.36
CA LYS A 9 -2.28 -23.16 -12.83
C LYS A 9 -2.63 -22.83 -11.37
N PHE A 10 -3.92 -22.80 -11.07
CA PHE A 10 -4.42 -22.70 -9.68
C PHE A 10 -3.82 -23.80 -8.80
N LEU A 11 -3.31 -23.40 -7.65
CA LEU A 11 -2.78 -24.29 -6.62
C LEU A 11 -3.70 -24.35 -5.41
N ASN A 12 -4.07 -23.18 -4.86
CA ASN A 12 -4.89 -23.07 -3.68
C ASN A 12 -5.43 -21.63 -3.51
N SER A 13 -6.26 -21.41 -2.49
CA SER A 13 -6.70 -20.09 -2.08
C SER A 13 -6.77 -19.94 -0.56
N VAL A 14 -6.72 -18.69 -0.10
CA VAL A 14 -7.07 -18.25 1.26
C VAL A 14 -8.29 -17.33 1.16
N PRO A 15 -9.36 -17.53 1.96
CA PRO A 15 -10.54 -16.68 1.92
C PRO A 15 -10.22 -15.25 2.34
N LEU A 16 -10.92 -14.29 1.74
CA LEU A 16 -10.85 -12.89 2.16
C LEU A 16 -11.82 -12.65 3.34
N PRO A 17 -11.49 -11.74 4.27
CA PRO A 17 -12.43 -11.24 5.27
C PRO A 17 -13.71 -10.67 4.66
N ASP A 18 -14.81 -10.75 5.41
CA ASP A 18 -16.14 -10.34 4.92
C ASP A 18 -16.25 -8.83 4.66
N ASN A 19 -15.46 -8.02 5.37
CA ASN A 19 -15.38 -6.57 5.16
C ASN A 19 -14.72 -6.18 3.81
N LEU A 20 -14.13 -7.13 3.08
CA LEU A 20 -13.59 -6.95 1.73
C LEU A 20 -14.56 -7.35 0.61
N ARG A 21 -15.79 -7.77 0.94
CA ARG A 21 -16.79 -8.07 -0.08
C ARG A 21 -17.33 -6.79 -0.69
N MET A 22 -17.25 -6.69 -2.03
CA MET A 22 -17.92 -5.64 -2.80
C MET A 22 -19.43 -5.69 -2.58
N GLN A 23 -20.05 -4.53 -2.40
CA GLN A 23 -21.49 -4.40 -2.21
C GLN A 23 -22.05 -3.29 -3.10
N VAL A 24 -23.36 -3.34 -3.37
CA VAL A 24 -24.07 -2.31 -4.15
C VAL A 24 -24.19 -1.00 -3.38
N LYS A 25 -24.27 -1.09 -2.04
CA LYS A 25 -24.25 0.06 -1.13
C LYS A 25 -22.81 0.45 -0.79
N GLU A 26 -22.64 1.65 -0.26
CA GLU A 26 -21.38 2.18 0.29
C GLU A 26 -20.95 1.41 1.55
N SER A 27 -20.45 0.19 1.36
CA SER A 27 -19.96 -0.70 2.40
C SER A 27 -18.90 -1.63 1.84
N GLY A 28 -17.80 -1.79 2.56
CA GLY A 28 -16.63 -2.53 2.10
C GLY A 28 -15.72 -1.68 1.21
N PRO A 29 -15.01 -2.32 0.26
CA PRO A 29 -14.06 -1.63 -0.62
C PRO A 29 -14.71 -0.62 -1.56
N ARG A 30 -13.92 0.38 -1.96
CA ARG A 30 -14.30 1.37 -2.97
C ARG A 30 -13.98 0.84 -4.37
N ARG A 31 -14.73 1.32 -5.36
CA ARG A 31 -14.38 1.06 -6.76
C ARG A 31 -13.01 1.67 -7.04
N ASN A 32 -12.08 0.88 -7.57
CA ASN A 32 -10.72 1.35 -7.88
C ASN A 32 -9.94 1.85 -6.66
N GLY A 33 -10.13 1.16 -5.52
CA GLY A 33 -9.44 1.42 -4.25
C GLY A 33 -9.49 0.15 -3.40
N VAL A 34 -9.10 -0.98 -3.99
CA VAL A 34 -9.21 -2.34 -3.40
C VAL A 34 -7.83 -2.83 -2.92
N LEU A 35 -7.64 -4.14 -2.74
CA LEU A 35 -6.31 -4.69 -2.43
C LEU A 35 -5.34 -4.46 -3.60
N GLU A 36 -4.18 -3.86 -3.31
CA GLU A 36 -3.09 -3.66 -4.28
C GLU A 36 -1.78 -4.23 -3.74
N GLY A 37 -1.27 -3.68 -2.63
CA GLY A 37 0.00 -4.14 -2.06
C GLY A 37 -0.07 -5.54 -1.44
N LEU A 38 1.01 -6.31 -1.63
CA LEU A 38 1.09 -7.70 -1.19
C LEU A 38 2.52 -8.11 -0.84
N SER A 39 2.76 -8.61 0.38
CA SER A 39 4.08 -9.12 0.79
C SER A 39 3.99 -10.38 1.63
N TYR A 40 4.85 -11.36 1.33
CA TYR A 40 5.13 -12.43 2.28
C TYR A 40 5.90 -11.90 3.49
N ALA A 41 5.70 -12.54 4.64
CA ALA A 41 6.42 -12.28 5.87
C ALA A 41 6.80 -13.60 6.55
N ASN A 42 7.72 -13.51 7.53
CA ASN A 42 8.07 -14.60 8.43
C ASN A 42 8.38 -15.93 7.71
N ASN A 43 9.31 -15.87 6.74
CA ASN A 43 9.73 -17.01 5.91
C ASN A 43 8.55 -17.67 5.16
N PHE A 44 7.73 -16.86 4.50
CA PHE A 44 6.56 -17.29 3.71
C PHE A 44 5.48 -18.02 4.53
N LYS A 45 5.46 -17.84 5.86
CA LYS A 45 4.38 -18.38 6.71
C LYS A 45 3.17 -17.46 6.76
N GLU A 46 3.41 -16.17 6.58
CA GLU A 46 2.39 -15.14 6.60
C GLU A 46 2.36 -14.39 5.28
N LEU A 47 1.18 -13.88 4.95
CA LEU A 47 0.96 -12.97 3.83
C LEU A 47 0.27 -11.74 4.35
N TYR A 48 0.72 -10.58 3.91
CA TYR A 48 0.10 -9.30 4.19
C TYR A 48 -0.44 -8.71 2.90
N ALA A 49 -1.63 -8.14 2.94
CA ALA A 49 -2.23 -7.41 1.83
C ALA A 49 -2.75 -6.05 2.31
N SER A 50 -2.51 -4.98 1.56
CA SER A 50 -3.00 -3.64 1.87
C SER A 50 -4.12 -3.23 0.94
N MET A 51 -5.10 -2.52 1.49
CA MET A 51 -6.02 -1.73 0.69
C MET A 51 -5.31 -0.49 0.16
N GLU A 52 -5.54 -0.14 -1.10
CA GLU A 52 -5.10 1.14 -1.68
C GLU A 52 -5.79 2.30 -0.95
N GLU A 53 -7.10 2.19 -0.72
CA GLU A 53 -7.93 3.25 -0.16
C GLU A 53 -8.82 2.80 1.01
N PRO A 54 -9.32 3.74 1.84
CA PRO A 54 -10.19 3.43 2.98
C PRO A 54 -11.47 2.70 2.56
N LEU A 55 -11.88 1.70 3.35
CA LEU A 55 -13.23 1.14 3.21
C LEU A 55 -14.28 2.23 3.47
N TYR A 56 -15.47 2.11 2.89
CA TYR A 56 -16.54 3.11 3.07
C TYR A 56 -16.84 3.41 4.55
N GLN A 57 -16.91 2.37 5.37
CA GLN A 57 -17.19 2.51 6.80
C GLN A 57 -15.99 2.98 7.66
N ASP A 58 -14.79 3.06 7.10
CA ASP A 58 -13.58 3.45 7.85
C ASP A 58 -13.22 4.93 7.72
N GLY A 59 -13.87 5.64 6.78
CA GLY A 59 -13.75 7.09 6.67
C GLY A 59 -13.60 7.59 5.23
N PRO A 60 -13.28 8.89 5.07
CA PRO A 60 -13.06 9.48 3.75
C PRO A 60 -11.76 8.99 3.12
N GLN A 61 -11.67 9.08 1.78
CA GLN A 61 -10.40 8.98 1.05
C GLN A 61 -9.45 10.12 1.45
N SER A 62 -8.16 10.00 1.14
CA SER A 62 -7.18 11.05 1.44
C SER A 62 -7.55 12.39 0.77
N ALA A 63 -7.22 13.49 1.44
CA ALA A 63 -7.48 14.85 0.99
C ALA A 63 -6.19 15.69 1.02
N PHE A 64 -6.25 16.95 0.56
CA PHE A 64 -5.10 17.86 0.56
C PHE A 64 -4.66 18.30 1.96
N ALA A 65 -5.61 18.38 2.88
CA ALA A 65 -5.31 18.59 4.30
C ALA A 65 -5.37 17.24 5.02
N PRO A 66 -4.59 17.05 6.10
CA PRO A 66 -4.72 15.87 6.95
C PRO A 66 -6.17 15.69 7.39
N ASN A 67 -6.76 14.56 7.03
CA ASN A 67 -8.16 14.22 7.32
C ASN A 67 -8.31 12.85 8.01
N GLY A 68 -7.19 12.22 8.39
CA GLY A 68 -7.19 10.92 9.04
C GLY A 68 -7.72 9.79 8.16
N ALA A 69 -7.38 9.79 6.86
CA ALA A 69 -7.76 8.71 5.95
C ALA A 69 -7.07 7.38 6.38
N LEU A 70 -7.88 6.41 6.84
CA LEU A 70 -7.41 5.13 7.37
C LEU A 70 -7.66 3.99 6.39
N VAL A 71 -6.60 3.27 6.03
CA VAL A 71 -6.67 2.03 5.26
C VAL A 71 -6.42 0.83 6.17
N ARG A 72 -6.92 -0.34 5.76
CA ARG A 72 -6.67 -1.61 6.44
C ARG A 72 -5.56 -2.39 5.76
N ILE A 73 -4.66 -2.94 6.56
CA ILE A 73 -3.65 -3.92 6.16
C ILE A 73 -3.99 -5.25 6.83
N PHE A 74 -4.14 -6.30 6.03
CA PHE A 74 -4.63 -7.60 6.44
C PHE A 74 -3.48 -8.58 6.55
N ARG A 75 -3.44 -9.38 7.62
CA ARG A 75 -2.53 -10.50 7.80
C ARG A 75 -3.27 -11.83 7.61
N PHE A 76 -2.64 -12.73 6.88
CA PHE A 76 -3.11 -14.09 6.62
C PHE A 76 -2.07 -15.10 7.09
N ASP A 77 -2.54 -16.13 7.79
CA ASP A 77 -1.77 -17.34 8.07
C ASP A 77 -1.93 -18.30 6.88
N LEU A 78 -0.81 -18.67 6.26
CA LEU A 78 -0.80 -19.51 5.07
C LEU A 78 -0.83 -21.00 5.39
N GLU A 79 -0.41 -21.41 6.58
CA GLU A 79 -0.52 -22.78 7.05
C GLU A 79 -1.97 -23.09 7.45
N GLY A 80 -2.55 -22.24 8.29
CA GLY A 80 -3.96 -22.32 8.69
C GLY A 80 -4.95 -21.83 7.64
N LYS A 81 -4.47 -21.27 6.52
CA LYS A 81 -5.25 -20.76 5.37
C LYS A 81 -6.38 -19.82 5.78
N ARG A 82 -6.11 -18.84 6.65
CA ARG A 82 -7.14 -17.94 7.20
C ARG A 82 -6.59 -16.54 7.46
N PRO A 83 -7.44 -15.49 7.42
CA PRO A 83 -7.07 -14.19 7.96
C PRO A 83 -6.84 -14.30 9.48
N THR A 84 -5.85 -13.58 9.99
CA THR A 84 -5.42 -13.63 11.40
C THR A 84 -5.20 -12.27 12.04
N GLY A 85 -5.32 -11.18 11.31
CA GLY A 85 -5.27 -9.84 11.88
C GLY A 85 -5.54 -8.76 10.84
N GLU A 86 -5.94 -7.59 11.32
CA GLU A 86 -6.10 -6.38 10.53
C GLU A 86 -5.46 -5.21 11.29
N PHE A 87 -4.85 -4.28 10.57
CA PHE A 87 -4.14 -3.14 11.16
C PHE A 87 -4.55 -1.85 10.48
N ALA A 88 -4.78 -0.79 11.26
CA ALA A 88 -5.08 0.54 10.75
C ALA A 88 -3.78 1.26 10.33
N TYR A 89 -3.70 1.73 9.10
CA TYR A 89 -2.63 2.58 8.59
C TYR A 89 -3.22 3.91 8.13
N GLU A 90 -2.58 5.03 8.48
CA GLU A 90 -3.03 6.37 8.09
C GLU A 90 -2.24 6.87 6.88
N LEU A 91 -2.94 7.23 5.81
CA LEU A 91 -2.37 7.79 4.59
C LEU A 91 -1.90 9.23 4.79
N ASP A 92 -0.85 9.62 4.08
CA ASP A 92 -0.49 11.03 3.95
C ASP A 92 -1.54 11.81 3.13
N PRO A 93 -1.58 13.14 3.27
CA PRO A 93 -2.34 14.00 2.37
C PRO A 93 -1.88 13.89 0.92
N ILE A 94 -2.77 14.26 0.00
CA ILE A 94 -2.46 14.37 -1.43
C ILE A 94 -1.40 15.45 -1.64
N ALA A 95 -0.35 15.12 -2.39
CA ALA A 95 0.85 15.95 -2.52
C ALA A 95 0.60 17.26 -3.29
N HIS A 96 -0.21 17.19 -4.34
CA HIS A 96 -0.47 18.32 -5.22
C HIS A 96 -1.96 18.67 -5.26
N LYS A 97 -2.27 19.93 -5.00
CA LYS A 97 -3.64 20.43 -5.15
C LYS A 97 -3.95 20.62 -6.63
N PRO A 98 -5.11 20.14 -7.13
CA PRO A 98 -5.52 20.35 -8.50
C PRO A 98 -5.73 21.84 -8.78
N LYS A 99 -5.41 22.23 -10.00
CA LYS A 99 -5.62 23.57 -10.57
C LYS A 99 -6.97 23.65 -11.27
N THR A 100 -7.44 22.55 -11.87
CA THR A 100 -8.74 22.47 -12.52
C THR A 100 -9.83 22.00 -11.56
N GLU A 101 -11.01 22.61 -11.67
CA GLU A 101 -12.20 22.12 -10.98
C GLU A 101 -12.54 20.70 -11.46
N ASN A 102 -12.89 19.81 -10.53
CA ASN A 102 -13.19 18.39 -10.80
C ASN A 102 -12.03 17.53 -11.33
N ALA A 103 -10.77 17.93 -11.13
CA ALA A 103 -9.64 17.02 -11.42
C ALA A 103 -9.68 15.79 -10.51
N ASP A 104 -9.44 14.62 -11.09
CA ASP A 104 -9.27 13.38 -10.34
C ASP A 104 -7.98 13.42 -9.53
N TYR A 105 -8.03 12.89 -8.31
CA TYR A 105 -6.90 12.77 -7.42
C TYR A 105 -7.08 11.58 -6.47
N ASN A 106 -5.98 11.00 -6.02
CA ASN A 106 -5.96 10.05 -4.92
C ASN A 106 -4.58 10.03 -4.22
N ASN A 107 -4.54 9.46 -3.03
CA ASN A 107 -3.32 8.94 -2.42
C ASN A 107 -3.66 7.59 -1.80
N GLY A 108 -2.85 6.58 -2.05
CA GLY A 108 -3.10 5.21 -1.61
C GLY A 108 -1.83 4.36 -1.55
N ILE A 109 -1.98 3.11 -1.13
CA ILE A 109 -0.88 2.14 -1.02
C ILE A 109 -0.87 1.19 -2.22
N PRO A 110 -0.05 1.43 -3.25
CA PRO A 110 0.11 0.46 -4.32
C PRO A 110 0.96 -0.75 -3.95
N ASP A 111 1.91 -0.62 -3.02
CA ASP A 111 2.76 -1.74 -2.62
C ASP A 111 3.27 -1.69 -1.18
N ILE A 112 3.49 -2.87 -0.61
CA ILE A 112 4.10 -3.08 0.71
C ILE A 112 5.19 -4.14 0.61
N LEU A 113 6.29 -3.98 1.34
CA LEU A 113 7.42 -4.88 1.31
C LEU A 113 7.93 -5.18 2.73
N TRP A 114 7.81 -6.43 3.16
CA TRP A 114 8.33 -6.87 4.45
C TRP A 114 9.85 -6.79 4.50
N ILE A 115 10.38 -6.19 5.58
CA ILE A 115 11.82 -6.07 5.81
C ILE A 115 12.29 -6.68 7.13
N GLY A 116 11.40 -7.41 7.84
CA GLY A 116 11.71 -8.08 9.11
C GLY A 116 11.13 -7.38 10.33
N GLU A 117 11.14 -8.05 11.48
CA GLU A 117 10.79 -7.46 12.80
C GLU A 117 9.45 -6.69 12.86
N GLN A 118 8.41 -7.16 12.15
CA GLN A 118 7.12 -6.47 12.06
C GLN A 118 7.19 -5.10 11.35
N LYS A 119 8.21 -4.89 10.51
CA LYS A 119 8.42 -3.67 9.74
C LYS A 119 8.25 -3.92 8.25
N PHE A 120 7.68 -2.92 7.58
CA PHE A 120 7.48 -2.88 6.14
C PHE A 120 8.03 -1.58 5.58
N LEU A 121 8.51 -1.63 4.35
CA LEU A 121 8.50 -0.47 3.47
C LEU A 121 7.10 -0.37 2.87
N VAL A 122 6.43 0.76 3.06
CA VAL A 122 5.12 1.06 2.46
C VAL A 122 5.33 2.15 1.42
N THR A 123 4.94 1.85 0.19
CA THR A 123 4.91 2.83 -0.90
C THR A 123 3.56 3.53 -0.84
N GLU A 124 3.55 4.85 -0.71
CA GLU A 124 2.36 5.67 -0.95
C GLU A 124 2.51 6.41 -2.28
N ARG A 125 1.44 6.39 -3.07
CA ARG A 125 1.39 7.02 -4.39
C ARG A 125 0.28 8.06 -4.41
N SER A 126 0.67 9.32 -4.55
CA SER A 126 -0.25 10.43 -4.73
C SER A 126 -0.32 10.85 -6.19
N TYR A 127 -1.54 10.85 -6.74
CA TYR A 127 -1.83 11.25 -8.10
C TYR A 127 -2.80 12.43 -8.12
N THR A 128 -2.61 13.31 -9.10
CA THR A 128 -3.54 14.39 -9.44
C THR A 128 -3.51 14.57 -10.95
N SER A 129 -4.67 14.49 -11.59
CA SER A 129 -4.79 14.36 -13.05
C SER A 129 -4.26 15.52 -13.88
N ASP A 130 -4.19 16.72 -13.30
CA ASP A 130 -3.60 17.91 -13.93
C ASP A 130 -2.17 18.21 -13.44
N HIS A 131 -1.59 17.29 -12.67
CA HIS A 131 -0.19 17.26 -12.30
C HIS A 131 0.58 16.27 -13.19
N ARG A 132 1.84 16.59 -13.51
CA ARG A 132 2.67 15.72 -14.33
C ARG A 132 3.33 14.66 -13.45
N GLY A 133 2.99 13.39 -13.68
CA GLY A 133 3.55 12.27 -12.92
C GLY A 133 2.87 12.08 -11.57
N THR A 134 3.45 11.23 -10.73
CA THR A 134 2.97 10.96 -9.37
C THR A 134 4.02 11.36 -8.34
N THR A 135 3.57 11.67 -7.12
CA THR A 135 4.46 11.78 -5.97
C THR A 135 4.50 10.42 -5.27
N ILE A 136 5.68 9.85 -5.16
CA ILE A 136 5.90 8.57 -4.49
C ILE A 136 6.66 8.81 -3.18
N LYS A 137 6.12 8.30 -2.09
CA LYS A 137 6.77 8.33 -0.78
C LYS A 137 6.98 6.91 -0.27
N ILE A 138 8.17 6.64 0.26
CA ILE A 138 8.49 5.38 0.92
C ILE A 138 8.51 5.61 2.43
N PHE A 139 7.68 4.86 3.15
CA PHE A 139 7.59 4.90 4.61
C PHE A 139 8.15 3.62 5.23
N LEU A 140 8.86 3.76 6.34
CA LEU A 140 9.07 2.66 7.28
C LEU A 140 7.83 2.55 8.16
N ALA A 141 7.04 1.50 7.98
CA ALA A 141 5.88 1.19 8.79
C ALA A 141 6.23 0.12 9.84
N ASP A 142 5.93 0.37 11.11
CA ASP A 142 6.20 -0.51 12.24
C ASP A 142 4.88 -0.97 12.89
N PHE A 143 4.63 -2.27 12.80
CA PHE A 143 3.42 -2.93 13.28
C PHE A 143 3.57 -3.47 14.71
N SER A 144 4.77 -3.41 15.30
CA SER A 144 5.09 -4.07 16.59
C SER A 144 4.19 -3.66 17.75
N THR A 145 3.58 -2.48 17.66
CA THR A 145 2.68 -1.96 18.68
C THR A 145 1.30 -1.60 18.16
N ALA A 146 0.99 -1.92 16.90
CA ALA A 146 -0.33 -1.68 16.31
C ALA A 146 -1.38 -2.61 16.93
N GLU A 147 -2.59 -2.11 17.12
CA GLU A 147 -3.72 -2.89 17.60
C GLU A 147 -4.29 -3.76 16.47
N ASP A 148 -4.71 -4.98 16.80
CA ASP A 148 -5.46 -5.83 15.87
C ASP A 148 -6.92 -5.37 15.82
N ILE A 149 -7.30 -4.79 14.69
CA ILE A 149 -8.62 -4.15 14.47
C ILE A 149 -9.60 -5.07 13.73
N LYS A 150 -9.32 -6.37 13.60
CA LYS A 150 -10.16 -7.30 12.81
C LYS A 150 -11.63 -7.35 13.26
N ASP A 151 -11.88 -7.13 14.55
CA ASP A 151 -13.22 -7.16 15.15
C ASP A 151 -13.87 -5.76 15.20
N ILE A 152 -13.18 -4.73 14.70
CA ILE A 152 -13.68 -3.35 14.62
C ILE A 152 -14.39 -3.15 13.28
N PRO A 153 -15.71 -2.96 13.26
CA PRO A 153 -16.46 -2.86 12.00
C PRO A 153 -16.26 -1.53 11.27
N SER A 154 -15.82 -0.47 11.95
CA SER A 154 -15.76 0.89 11.39
C SER A 154 -14.77 1.75 12.16
N LEU A 155 -13.65 2.16 11.54
CA LEU A 155 -12.57 2.88 12.22
C LEU A 155 -12.95 4.30 12.66
N ILE A 156 -13.88 4.98 11.98
CA ILE A 156 -14.36 6.31 12.40
C ILE A 156 -15.02 6.30 13.78
N LYS A 157 -15.53 5.16 14.24
CA LYS A 157 -16.16 5.01 15.56
C LYS A 157 -15.16 4.73 16.68
N TYR A 158 -13.91 4.43 16.33
CA TYR A 158 -12.86 4.06 17.26
C TYR A 158 -11.59 4.89 17.00
N PRO A 159 -11.63 6.22 17.20
CA PRO A 159 -10.49 7.10 16.90
C PRO A 159 -9.27 6.84 17.79
N GLN A 160 -9.42 6.08 18.88
CA GLN A 160 -8.36 5.76 19.85
C GLN A 160 -7.56 4.51 19.48
N VAL A 161 -7.92 3.79 18.41
CA VAL A 161 -7.18 2.58 18.00
C VAL A 161 -5.72 2.91 17.77
N LYS A 162 -4.85 2.01 18.23
CA LYS A 162 -3.43 2.19 18.01
C LYS A 162 -3.06 1.79 16.58
N LYS A 163 -2.91 2.81 15.73
CA LYS A 163 -2.52 2.67 14.32
C LYS A 163 -1.08 2.17 14.19
N VAL A 164 -0.75 1.66 13.00
CA VAL A 164 0.62 1.40 12.56
C VAL A 164 1.43 2.69 12.65
N SER A 165 2.60 2.64 13.28
CA SER A 165 3.52 3.77 13.31
C SER A 165 4.23 3.86 11.97
N LYS A 166 4.39 5.06 11.40
CA LYS A 166 5.12 5.25 10.14
C LYS A 166 6.13 6.40 10.23
N LYS A 167 7.23 6.25 9.50
CA LYS A 167 8.28 7.27 9.33
C LYS A 167 8.60 7.42 7.85
N LEU A 168 8.53 8.64 7.32
CA LEU A 168 8.97 8.91 5.95
C LEU A 168 10.48 8.64 5.83
N LEU A 169 10.86 7.81 4.86
CA LEU A 169 12.26 7.53 4.53
C LEU A 169 12.71 8.30 3.30
N LEU A 170 11.86 8.36 2.27
CA LEU A 170 12.19 8.99 0.99
C LEU A 170 10.93 9.57 0.36
N ASN A 171 11.01 10.83 -0.09
CA ASN A 171 10.09 11.40 -1.05
C ASN A 171 10.80 11.45 -2.41
N LEU A 172 10.26 10.80 -3.43
CA LEU A 172 10.91 10.74 -4.74
C LEU A 172 10.89 12.08 -5.48
N ASP A 173 10.05 13.04 -5.07
CA ASP A 173 10.09 14.41 -5.62
C ASP A 173 11.46 15.06 -5.41
N ASP A 174 12.17 14.68 -4.33
CA ASP A 174 13.50 15.21 -3.99
C ASP A 174 14.58 14.81 -5.03
N LEU A 175 14.28 13.84 -5.90
CA LEU A 175 15.17 13.42 -6.99
C LEU A 175 15.16 14.41 -8.16
N GLY A 176 14.18 15.32 -8.23
CA GLY A 176 14.08 16.33 -9.30
C GLY A 176 13.87 15.74 -10.69
N MET A 177 13.31 14.52 -10.78
CA MET A 177 13.04 13.82 -12.03
C MET A 177 11.56 13.46 -12.15
N TYR A 178 11.13 13.13 -13.37
CA TYR A 178 9.79 12.61 -13.61
C TYR A 178 9.63 11.22 -12.98
N ILE A 179 8.61 11.04 -12.17
CA ILE A 179 8.23 9.77 -11.55
C ILE A 179 6.83 9.39 -12.04
N ASP A 180 6.71 8.20 -12.63
CA ASP A 180 5.45 7.66 -13.11
C ASP A 180 4.77 6.78 -12.05
N ASN A 181 3.75 6.02 -12.44
CA ASN A 181 2.92 5.19 -11.59
C ASN A 181 3.68 4.02 -10.94
N VAL A 182 4.49 4.29 -9.90
CA VAL A 182 5.22 3.27 -9.14
C VAL A 182 4.22 2.36 -8.41
N GLU A 183 4.26 1.07 -8.74
CA GLU A 183 3.31 0.06 -8.27
C GLU A 183 3.97 -1.22 -7.75
N GLY A 184 5.30 -1.23 -7.63
CA GLY A 184 5.99 -2.35 -7.03
C GLY A 184 7.34 -1.98 -6.47
N ALA A 185 7.70 -2.65 -5.38
CA ALA A 185 8.97 -2.56 -4.70
C ALA A 185 9.51 -3.96 -4.40
N THR A 186 10.82 -4.13 -4.52
CA THR A 186 11.48 -5.36 -4.09
C THR A 186 12.90 -5.11 -3.61
N LEU A 187 13.38 -5.97 -2.73
CA LEU A 187 14.80 -5.97 -2.37
C LEU A 187 15.60 -6.54 -3.55
N GLY A 188 16.57 -5.76 -4.00
CA GLY A 188 17.53 -6.19 -5.01
C GLY A 188 18.72 -6.95 -4.41
N PRO A 189 19.77 -7.19 -5.20
CA PRO A 189 21.00 -7.82 -4.73
C PRO A 189 21.69 -6.99 -3.64
N VAL A 190 22.56 -7.67 -2.87
CA VAL A 190 23.55 -6.99 -2.03
C VAL A 190 24.62 -6.39 -2.96
N LEU A 191 24.87 -5.10 -2.82
CA LEU A 191 25.85 -4.35 -3.58
C LEU A 191 27.27 -4.67 -3.11
N ASN A 192 28.28 -4.29 -3.89
CA ASN A 192 29.69 -4.60 -3.59
C ASN A 192 30.19 -4.02 -2.25
N ASN A 193 29.51 -2.99 -1.73
CA ASN A 193 29.82 -2.40 -0.43
C ASN A 193 29.12 -3.10 0.75
N GLY A 194 28.35 -4.18 0.49
CA GLY A 194 27.63 -4.95 1.50
C GLY A 194 26.21 -4.43 1.79
N ASN A 195 25.82 -3.26 1.27
CA ASN A 195 24.49 -2.72 1.45
C ASN A 195 23.48 -3.40 0.53
N ARG A 196 22.23 -3.49 0.98
CA ARG A 196 21.14 -4.04 0.16
C ARG A 196 20.60 -2.97 -0.77
N SER A 197 20.13 -3.36 -1.95
CA SER A 197 19.43 -2.46 -2.86
C SER A 197 17.91 -2.55 -2.74
N LEU A 198 17.22 -1.47 -3.09
CA LEU A 198 15.77 -1.41 -3.28
C LEU A 198 15.51 -1.12 -4.76
N ILE A 199 14.62 -1.89 -5.38
CA ILE A 199 14.17 -1.67 -6.75
C ILE A 199 12.71 -1.27 -6.70
N LEU A 200 12.38 -0.14 -7.32
CA LEU A 200 11.01 0.29 -7.59
C LEU A 200 10.70 0.12 -9.08
N ILE A 201 9.46 -0.23 -9.41
CA ILE A 201 8.97 -0.33 -10.78
C ILE A 201 7.71 0.50 -10.97
N ALA A 202 7.66 1.26 -12.07
CA ALA A 202 6.47 1.98 -12.50
C ALA A 202 5.78 1.24 -13.65
N ASP A 203 4.46 1.05 -13.49
CA ASP A 203 3.60 0.59 -14.57
C ASP A 203 3.27 1.77 -15.50
N ASN A 204 3.17 1.50 -16.79
CA ASN A 204 2.76 2.50 -17.77
C ASN A 204 1.28 2.38 -18.17
N ASN A 205 0.50 1.50 -17.54
CA ASN A 205 -0.90 1.24 -17.85
C ASN A 205 -1.15 0.97 -19.35
N PHE A 206 -0.14 0.43 -20.07
CA PHE A 206 -0.14 0.32 -21.55
C PHE A 206 -0.42 1.64 -22.29
N SER A 207 -0.19 2.78 -21.65
CA SER A 207 -0.43 4.12 -22.15
C SER A 207 0.84 4.73 -22.73
N LYS A 208 0.73 5.31 -23.94
CA LYS A 208 1.84 6.07 -24.56
C LYS A 208 2.18 7.37 -23.79
N LYS A 209 1.34 7.78 -22.86
CA LYS A 209 1.54 8.99 -22.04
C LYS A 209 2.30 8.70 -20.75
N GLN A 210 2.48 7.42 -20.41
CA GLN A 210 3.19 6.98 -19.22
C GLN A 210 4.44 6.21 -19.63
N GLN A 211 5.42 6.19 -18.73
CA GLN A 211 6.73 5.62 -18.91
C GLN A 211 6.93 4.47 -17.92
N ALA A 212 7.34 3.31 -18.45
CA ALA A 212 7.84 2.24 -17.60
C ALA A 212 9.20 2.68 -17.02
N GLN A 213 9.34 2.62 -15.71
CA GLN A 213 10.57 3.02 -15.00
C GLN A 213 11.03 1.90 -14.09
N VAL A 214 12.35 1.73 -13.98
CA VAL A 214 12.99 0.91 -12.94
C VAL A 214 13.96 1.82 -12.22
N ILE A 215 13.73 2.01 -10.92
CA ILE A 215 14.52 2.92 -10.09
C ILE A 215 15.25 2.08 -9.04
N LEU A 216 16.57 2.16 -9.03
CA LEU A 216 17.42 1.41 -8.11
C LEU A 216 17.98 2.37 -7.05
N PHE A 217 17.78 2.02 -5.79
CA PHE A 217 18.39 2.70 -4.65
C PHE A 217 19.33 1.77 -3.90
N GLU A 218 20.34 2.35 -3.28
CA GLU A 218 21.06 1.73 -2.18
C GLU A 218 20.34 2.01 -0.86
N ILE A 219 20.19 0.99 -0.01
CA ILE A 219 19.65 1.14 1.34
C ILE A 219 20.81 1.38 2.30
N ILE A 220 20.82 2.53 2.96
CA ILE A 220 21.79 2.88 4.00
C ILE A 220 21.25 2.41 5.36
N PRO A 221 21.96 1.51 6.08
CA PRO A 221 21.56 1.02 7.41
C PRO A 221 21.53 2.07 8.51
#